data_AF-A0A0K9GSM1-F1
#
_entry.id   AF-A0A0K9GSM1-F1
#
_cell.length_a   1.000
_cell.length_b   1.000
_cell.length_c   1.000
_cell.angle_alpha   90.00
_cell.angle_beta   90.00
_cell.angle_gamma   90.00
#
_symmetry.space_group_name_H-M   'P 1'
#
loop_
_entity.id
_entity.type
_entity.pdbx_description
1 polymer ?
#
loop_
_entity_poly.entity_id
_entity_poly.type
_entity_poly.pdbx_seq_one_letter_code
_entity_poly.pdbx_strand_id
1 'polypeptide(L)' 'MENKKYEVDWHVRDMDFNYFVGTENVLVSDENNAIESATQIVSRKLGLQRHLMIIKTVKVV' A
#
# COMPACT_ATOMS: atom_id res chain seq x y z
N MET A 1 -17.17 10.78 9.06
CA MET A 1 -16.59 10.69 7.71
C MET A 1 -17.06 9.39 7.10
N GLU A 2 -17.47 9.39 5.84
CA GLU A 2 -17.94 8.18 5.13
C GLU A 2 -16.74 7.40 4.57
N ASN A 3 -16.81 6.07 4.60
CA ASN A 3 -15.77 5.22 4.04
C ASN A 3 -15.83 5.23 2.51
N LYS A 4 -14.67 5.32 1.88
CA LYS A 4 -14.48 5.23 0.43
C LYS A 4 -13.54 4.07 0.13
N LYS A 5 -13.72 3.45 -1.03
CA LYS A 5 -12.80 2.42 -1.50
C LYS A 5 -11.63 3.12 -2.20
N TYR A 6 -10.42 2.70 -1.85
CA TYR A 6 -9.19 3.21 -2.42
C TYR A 6 -8.43 2.05 -3.07
N GLU A 7 -7.86 2.33 -4.24
CA GLU A 7 -6.80 1.54 -4.84
C GLU A 7 -5.46 2.23 -4.54
N VAL A 8 -4.54 1.49 -3.93
CA VAL A 8 -3.21 1.97 -3.53
C VAL A 8 -2.16 1.16 -4.28
N ASP A 9 -1.47 1.79 -5.23
CA ASP A 9 -0.36 1.19 -5.95
C ASP A 9 0.92 1.29 -5.13
N TRP A 10 1.62 0.18 -4.96
CA TRP A 10 2.84 0.09 -4.17
C TRP A 10 3.95 -0.60 -4.96
N HIS A 11 5.18 -0.26 -4.58
CA HIS A 11 6.37 -0.95 -5.04
C HIS A 11 7.36 -1.13 -3.89
N VAL A 12 8.03 -2.27 -3.87
CA VAL A 12 9.14 -2.54 -2.96
C VAL A 12 10.41 -2.66 -3.77
N ARG A 13 11.43 -1.93 -3.34
CA ARG A 13 12.79 -2.09 -3.83
C ARG A 13 13.57 -2.83 -2.77
N ASP A 14 13.75 -4.14 -2.97
CA ASP A 14 14.60 -4.92 -2.09
C ASP A 14 16.09 -4.68 -2.43
N MET A 15 16.96 -4.89 -1.45
CA MET A 15 18.42 -4.77 -1.60
C MET A 15 18.97 -5.82 -2.58
N ASP A 16 18.27 -6.95 -2.74
CA ASP A 16 18.66 -8.07 -3.61
C ASP A 16 18.15 -7.93 -5.06
N PHE A 17 17.80 -6.71 -5.51
CA PHE A 17 17.25 -6.42 -6.84
C PHE A 17 15.88 -7.06 -7.15
N ASN A 18 15.23 -7.68 -6.17
CA ASN A 18 13.86 -8.13 -6.32
C ASN A 18 12.91 -6.92 -6.36
N TYR A 19 12.12 -6.84 -7.43
CA TYR A 19 11.16 -5.76 -7.65
C TYR A 19 9.75 -6.31 -7.49
N PHE A 20 9.11 -6.00 -6.37
CA PHE A 20 7.72 -6.36 -6.13
C PHE A 20 6.84 -5.15 -6.38
N VAL A 21 5.79 -5.33 -7.18
CA VAL A 21 4.76 -4.32 -7.41
C VAL A 21 3.39 -4.93 -7.20
N GLY A 22 2.44 -4.09 -6.80
CA GLY A 22 1.06 -4.50 -6.71
C GLY A 22 0.14 -3.32 -6.40
N THR A 23 -1.14 -3.64 -6.29
CA THR A 23 -2.20 -2.70 -5.92
C THR A 23 -3.00 -3.35 -4.80
N GLU A 24 -3.22 -2.63 -3.71
CA GLU A 24 -4.13 -3.05 -2.64
C GLU A 24 -5.43 -2.24 -2.69
N ASN A 25 -6.54 -2.92 -2.43
CA ASN A 25 -7.85 -2.32 -2.31
C ASN A 25 -8.21 -2.21 -0.83
N VAL A 26 -8.46 -0.99 -0.34
CA VAL A 26 -8.77 -0.72 1.07
C VAL A 26 -10.02 0.14 1.21
N LEU A 27 -10.79 -0.08 2.28
CA LEU A 27 -12.02 0.65 2.56
C LEU A 27 -11.83 1.48 3.83
N VAL A 28 -11.66 2.79 3.68
CA VAL A 28 -11.27 3.70 4.76
C VAL A 28 -11.84 5.11 4.56
N SER A 29 -11.75 5.97 5.57
CA SER A 29 -12.32 7.33 5.53
C SER A 29 -11.56 8.34 4.68
N ASP A 30 -10.26 8.14 4.48
CA ASP A 30 -9.35 9.11 3.86
C ASP A 30 -8.10 8.42 3.29
N GLU A 31 -7.34 9.21 2.52
CA GLU A 31 -6.16 8.75 1.80
C GLU A 31 -5.00 8.32 2.72
N ASN A 32 -4.80 8.98 3.86
CA ASN A 32 -3.72 8.64 4.79
C ASN A 32 -3.98 7.27 5.42
N ASN A 33 -5.22 7.03 5.83
CA ASN A 33 -5.66 5.72 6.33
C ASN A 33 -5.56 4.64 5.24
N ALA A 34 -5.73 5.00 3.96
CA ALA A 34 -5.59 4.07 2.85
C ALA A 34 -4.14 3.63 2.68
N ILE A 35 -3.22 4.59 2.71
CA ILE A 35 -1.77 4.36 2.66
C ILE A 35 -1.33 3.47 3.83
N GLU A 36 -1.73 3.81 5.06
CA GLU A 36 -1.34 3.04 6.24
C GLU A 36 -1.87 1.60 6.17
N SER A 37 -3.14 1.43 5.81
CA SER A 37 -3.78 0.12 5.67
C SER A 37 -3.10 -0.73 4.60
N ALA A 38 -2.87 -0.18 3.41
CA ALA A 38 -2.20 -0.87 2.32
C ALA A 38 -0.77 -1.26 2.71
N THR A 39 -0.02 -0.35 3.32
CA THR A 39 1.34 -0.60 3.83
C THR A 39 1.34 -1.76 4.84
N GLN A 40 0.39 -1.77 5.79
CA GLN A 40 0.30 -2.84 6.78
C GLN A 40 -0.03 -4.20 6.15
N ILE A 41 -0.93 -4.23 5.16
CA ILE A 41 -1.31 -5.45 4.43
C ILE A 41 -0.08 -6.02 3.70
N VAL A 42 0.61 -5.20 2.91
CA VAL A 42 1.74 -5.62 2.09
C VAL A 42 2.93 -6.04 2.96
N SER A 43 3.23 -5.28 4.02
CA SER A 43 4.28 -5.65 4.99
C SER A 43 4.05 -7.04 5.59
N ARG A 44 2.81 -7.37 5.95
CA ARG A 44 2.45 -8.70 6.46
C ARG A 44 2.53 -9.78 5.39
N LYS A 45 2.07 -9.47 4.17
CA LYS A 45 2.05 -10.42 3.05
C LYS A 45 3.44 -10.83 2.58
N LEU A 46 4.36 -9.87 2.52
CA LEU A 46 5.73 -10.09 2.04
C LEU A 46 6.74 -10.36 3.17
N GLY A 47 6.36 -10.12 4.43
CA GLY A 47 7.29 -10.20 5.56
C GLY A 47 8.35 -9.10 5.56
N LEU A 48 8.07 -7.95 4.93
CA LEU A 48 9.03 -6.86 4.73
C LEU A 48 8.74 -5.66 5.64
N GLN A 49 9.79 -4.89 5.94
CA GLN A 49 9.69 -3.69 6.75
C GLN A 49 8.95 -2.56 6.01
N ARG A 50 8.14 -1.79 6.75
CA ARG A 50 7.23 -0.80 6.15
C ARG A 50 7.94 0.30 5.35
N HIS A 51 9.13 0.70 5.79
CA HIS A 51 9.91 1.77 5.14
C HIS A 51 10.51 1.36 3.79
N LEU A 52 10.51 0.06 3.45
CA LEU A 52 10.96 -0.43 2.14
C LEU A 52 9.87 -0.32 1.07
N MET A 53 8.62 -0.11 1.48
CA MET A 53 7.53 0.18 0.56
C MET A 53 7.52 1.64 0.18
N ILE A 54 7.30 1.86 -1.10
CA ILE A 54 7.06 3.18 -1.65
C ILE A 54 5.65 3.14 -2.27
N ILE A 55 4.83 4.12 -1.94
CA ILE A 55 3.50 4.27 -2.52
C ILE A 55 3.61 5.12 -3.78
N LYS A 56 3.00 4.66 -4.87
CA LYS A 56 3.01 5.37 -6.16
C LYS A 56 1.78 6.23 -6.34
N THR A 57 0.61 5.61 -6.27
CA THR A 57 -0.66 6.28 -6.52
C THR A 57 -1.66 5.85 -5.47
N VAL A 58 -2.56 6.76 -5.13
CA VAL A 58 -3.73 6.48 -4.33
C VAL A 58 -4.91 7.11 -5.04
N LYS A 59 -5.94 6.32 -5.32
CA LYS A 59 -7.15 6.82 -6.01
C LYS A 59 -8.40 6.21 -5.41
N VAL A 60 -9.48 6.99 -5.43
CA VAL A 60 -10.81 6.53 -5.02
C VAL A 60 -11.44 5.74 -6.17
N VAL A 61 -12.09 4.63 -5.85
CA VAL A 61 -12.81 3.73 -6.78
C VAL A 61 -14.20 3.37 -6.28
#